data_AF-U9U2Q7-F1
#
_entry.id   AF-U9U2Q7-F1
#
_cell.length_a   1.000
_cell.length_b   1.000
_cell.length_c   1.000
_cell.angle_alpha   90.00
_cell.angle_beta   90.00
_cell.angle_gamma   90.00
#
_symmetry.space_group_name_H-M   'P 1'
#
loop_
_entity.id
_entity.type
_entity.pdbx_description
1 polymer ?
#
loop_
_entity_poly.entity_id
_entity_poly.type
_entity_poly.pdbx_seq_one_letter_code
_entity_poly.pdbx_strand_id
1 'polypeptide(L)'
;MIITLKSLSNPKEITLDLMNEIKTDYEFYGITQDPQTKNYMMVLNDKCKKCNKVCYAIYFQRNFESWTSGNDDINKFIQDAQLSAHNDLKETLEWIPYDRIYNIKYVEKIHAYKANWIDGYINQWDNKSDNWKRKDKNMIITLISINNPNSLTILDFINEIKMDYEFYGITQNPRTKHYMMVLNDKCKKCNHACYAIHFQQNFESWTSGNDDIDKFIQNTQLSAHNSTKEVLEWIYYDKLCNIKYIEKIGVYKANWIDGYINDWDNENQNWKRYGKSAIIVLKNLSNPKNITLDVINEVSFINEI
;
A
#
# COMPACT_ATOMS: atom_id res chain seq x y z
N MET A 1 26.74 -4.09 5.04
CA MET A 1 27.33 -5.16 4.18
C MET A 1 27.32 -6.41 5.01
N ILE A 2 26.37 -7.31 4.73
CA ILE A 2 26.29 -8.61 5.39
C ILE A 2 27.28 -9.55 4.70
N ILE A 3 28.08 -10.25 5.50
CA ILE A 3 29.16 -11.13 5.04
C ILE A 3 28.82 -12.55 5.49
N THR A 4 28.86 -13.50 4.55
CA THR A 4 28.74 -14.92 4.83
C THR A 4 30.13 -15.48 5.14
N LEU A 5 30.28 -16.15 6.28
CA LEU A 5 31.52 -16.82 6.67
C LEU A 5 31.39 -18.33 6.42
N LYS A 6 32.27 -18.89 5.58
CA LYS A 6 32.36 -20.33 5.38
C LYS A 6 33.63 -20.86 6.06
N SER A 7 33.46 -21.73 7.06
CA SER A 7 34.57 -22.35 7.79
C SER A 7 35.31 -23.39 6.96
N LEU A 8 36.63 -23.39 7.06
CA LEU A 8 37.54 -24.33 6.41
C LEU A 8 38.34 -25.07 7.48
N SER A 9 38.22 -26.40 7.50
CA SER A 9 38.93 -27.28 8.43
C SER A 9 40.41 -27.44 8.10
N ASN A 10 40.84 -27.20 6.85
CA ASN A 10 42.22 -27.33 6.42
C ASN A 10 42.62 -26.28 5.38
N PRO A 11 43.66 -25.46 5.61
CA PRO A 11 44.14 -24.47 4.64
C PRO A 11 44.58 -25.05 3.29
N LYS A 12 44.98 -26.33 3.25
CA LYS A 12 45.37 -27.01 2.01
C LYS A 12 44.20 -27.25 1.04
N GLU A 13 42.96 -27.08 1.49
CA GLU A 13 41.76 -27.20 0.67
C GLU A 13 41.50 -25.94 -0.18
N ILE A 14 42.20 -24.83 0.08
CA ILE A 14 42.05 -23.59 -0.68
C ILE A 14 42.83 -23.71 -2.00
N THR A 15 42.18 -24.25 -3.02
CA THR A 15 42.72 -24.36 -4.39
C THR A 15 42.15 -23.29 -5.31
N LEU A 16 42.81 -23.06 -6.46
CA LEU A 16 42.29 -22.17 -7.50
C LEU A 16 40.93 -22.65 -8.03
N ASP A 17 40.74 -23.97 -8.11
CA ASP A 17 39.50 -24.60 -8.54
C ASP A 17 38.35 -24.31 -7.56
N LEU A 18 38.59 -24.45 -6.26
CA LEU A 18 37.62 -24.08 -5.22
C LEU A 18 37.27 -22.58 -5.30
N MET A 19 38.27 -21.71 -5.51
CA MET A 19 38.02 -20.27 -5.67
C MET A 19 37.17 -19.96 -6.90
N ASN A 20 37.38 -20.67 -8.01
CA ASN A 20 36.59 -20.50 -9.23
C ASN A 20 35.15 -21.00 -9.06
N GLU A 21 34.96 -22.13 -8.37
CA GLU A 21 33.65 -22.65 -8.00
C GLU A 21 32.89 -21.64 -7.11
N ILE A 22 33.52 -21.12 -6.06
CA ILE A 22 32.88 -20.18 -5.13
C ILE A 22 32.51 -18.85 -5.81
N LYS A 23 33.34 -18.36 -6.75
CA LYS A 23 33.07 -17.11 -7.49
C LYS A 23 31.82 -17.14 -8.36
N THR A 24 31.27 -18.32 -8.61
CA THR A 24 29.99 -18.47 -9.33
C THR A 24 28.82 -17.94 -8.51
N ASP A 25 28.81 -18.23 -7.21
CA ASP A 25 27.69 -17.98 -6.29
C ASP A 25 27.98 -16.87 -5.27
N TYR A 26 29.24 -16.50 -5.11
CA TYR A 26 29.69 -15.52 -4.13
C TYR A 26 30.68 -14.52 -4.73
N GLU A 27 30.68 -13.32 -4.17
CA GLU A 27 31.79 -12.39 -4.28
C GLU A 27 32.78 -12.68 -3.14
N PHE A 28 34.03 -12.95 -3.50
CA PHE A 28 35.09 -13.30 -2.56
C PHE A 28 35.94 -12.07 -2.23
N TYR A 29 35.98 -11.68 -0.95
CA TYR A 29 36.75 -10.52 -0.49
C TYR A 29 38.06 -10.88 0.21
N GLY A 30 38.15 -12.07 0.80
CA GLY A 30 39.35 -12.49 1.49
C GLY A 30 39.13 -13.67 2.42
N ILE A 31 40.09 -13.90 3.31
CA ILE A 31 40.08 -14.94 4.32
C ILE A 31 40.39 -14.30 5.66
N THR A 32 39.68 -14.73 6.70
CA THR A 32 39.94 -14.37 8.10
C THR A 32 40.27 -15.64 8.89
N GLN A 33 40.76 -15.48 10.13
CA GLN A 33 41.00 -16.58 11.04
C GLN A 33 40.30 -16.30 12.37
N ASP A 34 39.57 -17.29 12.87
CA ASP A 34 39.04 -17.23 14.23
C ASP A 34 40.21 -17.31 15.23
N PRO A 35 40.39 -16.29 16.10
CA PRO A 35 41.50 -16.27 17.04
C PRO A 35 41.43 -17.38 18.10
N GLN A 36 40.26 -17.94 18.38
CA GLN A 36 40.06 -19.01 19.38
C GLN A 36 40.25 -20.39 18.77
N THR A 37 39.50 -20.72 17.72
CA THR A 37 39.54 -22.06 17.11
C THR A 37 40.72 -22.26 16.16
N LYS A 38 41.37 -21.17 15.74
CA LYS A 38 42.40 -21.13 14.70
C LYS A 38 41.92 -21.57 13.31
N ASN A 39 40.61 -21.75 13.14
CA ASN A 39 40.00 -22.08 11.86
C ASN A 39 40.05 -20.88 10.92
N TYR A 40 40.33 -21.14 9.65
CA TYR A 40 40.26 -20.13 8.60
C TYR A 40 38.84 -20.07 8.04
N MET A 41 38.36 -18.87 7.74
CA MET A 41 37.04 -18.63 7.17
C MET A 41 37.14 -17.74 5.95
N MET A 42 36.41 -18.08 4.89
CA MET A 42 36.28 -17.18 3.74
C MET A 42 35.29 -16.05 4.05
N VAL A 43 35.66 -14.84 3.63
CA VAL A 43 34.83 -13.63 3.71
C VAL A 43 34.13 -13.49 2.36
N LEU A 44 32.85 -13.87 2.33
CA LEU A 44 32.03 -13.95 1.12
C LEU A 44 30.83 -13.00 1.19
N ASN A 45 30.31 -12.63 0.03
CA ASN A 45 29.03 -11.93 -0.10
C ASN A 45 28.21 -12.62 -1.18
N ASP A 46 26.94 -12.88 -0.91
CA ASP A 46 26.09 -13.64 -1.83
C ASP A 46 25.92 -12.89 -3.15
N LYS A 47 25.88 -13.63 -4.24
CA LYS A 47 25.84 -13.08 -5.58
C LYS A 47 24.69 -13.72 -6.34
N CYS A 48 23.82 -12.88 -6.90
CA CYS A 48 22.74 -13.39 -7.73
C CYS A 48 23.30 -13.95 -9.04
N LYS A 49 23.03 -15.22 -9.35
CA LYS A 49 23.42 -15.88 -10.61
C LYS A 49 22.98 -15.09 -11.84
N LYS A 50 21.76 -14.58 -11.83
CA LYS A 50 21.17 -13.85 -12.97
C LYS A 50 21.75 -12.44 -13.12
N CYS A 51 21.96 -11.73 -12.01
CA CYS A 51 22.41 -10.33 -12.05
C CYS A 51 23.92 -10.16 -11.97
N ASN A 52 24.66 -11.22 -11.60
CA ASN A 52 26.09 -11.21 -11.34
C ASN A 52 26.51 -10.19 -10.24
N LYS A 53 25.58 -9.82 -9.35
CA LYS A 53 25.73 -8.84 -8.24
C LYS A 53 24.67 -9.08 -7.16
N VAL A 54 24.79 -8.39 -6.03
CA VAL A 54 23.71 -8.33 -5.02
C VAL A 54 22.49 -7.61 -5.61
N CYS A 55 21.30 -8.15 -5.38
CA CYS A 55 20.02 -7.62 -5.85
C CYS A 55 18.90 -7.92 -4.83
N TYR A 56 17.67 -7.46 -5.07
CA TYR A 56 16.56 -7.64 -4.12
C TYR A 56 16.31 -9.10 -3.74
N ALA A 57 16.40 -10.04 -4.69
CA ALA A 57 16.24 -11.47 -4.44
C ALA A 57 17.24 -11.99 -3.39
N ILE A 58 18.48 -11.49 -3.41
CA ILE A 58 19.50 -11.84 -2.41
C ILE A 58 19.14 -11.26 -1.04
N TYR A 59 18.66 -10.02 -0.98
CA TYR A 59 18.23 -9.42 0.28
C TYR A 59 17.03 -10.14 0.91
N PHE A 60 16.09 -10.61 0.09
CA PHE A 60 15.01 -11.46 0.57
C PHE A 60 15.51 -12.81 1.05
N GLN A 61 16.35 -13.49 0.27
CA GLN A 61 16.87 -14.82 0.60
C GLN A 61 17.56 -14.86 1.98
N ARG A 62 18.29 -13.80 2.33
CA ARG A 62 18.93 -13.65 3.66
C ARG A 62 17.95 -13.66 4.83
N ASN A 63 16.68 -13.35 4.58
CA ASN A 63 15.64 -13.25 5.58
C ASN A 63 14.64 -14.42 5.55
N PHE A 64 14.88 -15.48 4.76
CA PHE A 64 13.94 -16.61 4.71
C PHE A 64 13.81 -17.37 6.02
N GLU A 65 14.86 -17.37 6.86
CA GLU A 65 14.82 -18.00 8.18
C GLU A 65 14.18 -17.11 9.27
N SER A 66 13.90 -15.84 8.97
CA SER A 66 13.37 -14.89 9.97
C SER A 66 11.84 -14.90 10.09
N TRP A 67 11.15 -15.61 9.20
CA TRP A 67 9.70 -15.78 9.23
C TRP A 67 9.28 -17.15 8.71
N THR A 68 8.11 -17.60 9.16
CA THR A 68 7.41 -18.76 8.59
C THR A 68 5.92 -18.55 8.73
N SER A 69 5.16 -18.96 7.72
CA SER A 69 3.71 -18.98 7.78
C SER A 69 3.15 -20.18 8.57
N GLY A 70 3.98 -21.20 8.81
CA GLY A 70 3.54 -22.51 9.28
C GLY A 70 2.93 -23.39 8.18
N ASN A 71 3.01 -22.98 6.91
CA ASN A 71 2.61 -23.76 5.73
C ASN A 71 3.70 -23.66 4.65
N ASP A 72 4.27 -24.80 4.27
CA ASP A 72 5.39 -24.85 3.33
C ASP A 72 5.01 -24.41 1.91
N ASP A 73 3.78 -24.65 1.47
CA ASP A 73 3.29 -24.19 0.16
C ASP A 73 3.18 -22.66 0.11
N ILE A 74 2.72 -22.04 1.19
CA ILE A 74 2.64 -20.57 1.31
C ILE A 74 4.03 -19.97 1.41
N ASN A 75 4.91 -20.57 2.22
CA ASN A 75 6.30 -20.15 2.34
C ASN A 75 6.97 -20.16 0.97
N LYS A 76 6.87 -21.28 0.25
CA LYS A 76 7.41 -21.42 -1.10
C LYS A 76 6.81 -20.41 -2.06
N PHE A 77 5.49 -20.21 -2.05
CA PHE A 77 4.83 -19.24 -2.92
C PHE A 77 5.35 -17.81 -2.73
N ILE A 78 5.48 -17.36 -1.48
CA ILE A 78 6.03 -16.04 -1.14
C ILE A 78 7.52 -15.96 -1.52
N GLN A 79 8.30 -16.99 -1.20
CA GLN A 79 9.74 -17.05 -1.51
C GLN A 79 10.00 -17.05 -3.02
N ASP A 80 9.21 -17.77 -3.82
CA ASP A 80 9.33 -17.80 -5.29
C ASP A 80 9.08 -16.40 -5.89
N ALA A 81 8.08 -15.67 -5.36
CA ALA A 81 7.83 -14.27 -5.75
C ALA A 81 9.02 -13.36 -5.36
N GLN A 82 9.56 -13.52 -4.15
CA GLN A 82 10.71 -12.77 -3.65
C GLN A 82 12.00 -13.06 -4.42
N LEU A 83 12.25 -14.31 -4.82
CA LEU A 83 13.43 -14.70 -5.61
C LEU A 83 13.37 -14.18 -7.06
N SER A 84 12.16 -13.89 -7.55
CA SER A 84 11.95 -13.29 -8.87
C SER A 84 12.21 -11.78 -8.88
N ALA A 85 12.19 -11.14 -7.72
CA ALA A 85 12.38 -9.70 -7.54
C ALA A 85 13.88 -9.33 -7.61
N HIS A 86 14.40 -9.00 -8.78
CA HIS A 86 15.84 -8.65 -8.91
C HIS A 86 16.12 -7.16 -8.72
N ASN A 87 15.59 -6.34 -9.61
CA ASN A 87 15.75 -4.88 -9.58
C ASN A 87 14.41 -4.14 -9.44
N ASP A 88 13.31 -4.90 -9.45
CA ASP A 88 11.95 -4.41 -9.35
C ASP A 88 11.24 -5.27 -8.31
N LEU A 89 10.40 -4.62 -7.50
CA LEU A 89 9.58 -5.24 -6.47
C LEU A 89 8.13 -5.45 -6.94
N LYS A 90 7.83 -5.09 -8.20
CA LYS A 90 6.55 -5.41 -8.83
C LYS A 90 6.26 -6.92 -8.67
N GLU A 91 5.04 -7.23 -8.22
CA GLU A 91 4.56 -8.60 -7.95
C GLU A 91 5.27 -9.33 -6.80
N THR A 92 6.12 -8.64 -6.02
CA THR A 92 6.72 -9.23 -4.82
C THR A 92 5.69 -9.36 -3.71
N LEU A 93 5.71 -10.50 -3.03
CA LEU A 93 4.86 -10.76 -1.88
C LEU A 93 5.68 -10.83 -0.60
N GLU A 94 5.04 -10.58 0.53
CA GLU A 94 5.63 -10.78 1.84
C GLU A 94 4.69 -11.53 2.80
N TRP A 95 5.29 -12.16 3.80
CA TRP A 95 4.54 -12.64 4.95
C TRP A 95 4.25 -11.46 5.88
N ILE A 96 2.98 -11.22 6.16
CA ILE A 96 2.54 -10.08 6.98
C ILE A 96 2.06 -10.61 8.33
N PRO A 97 2.78 -10.31 9.43
CA PRO A 97 2.34 -10.71 10.76
C PRO A 97 0.97 -10.10 11.08
N TYR A 98 0.04 -10.92 11.54
CA TYR A 98 -1.37 -10.53 11.70
C TYR A 98 -1.59 -9.43 12.74
N ASP A 99 -0.71 -9.33 13.73
CA ASP A 99 -0.71 -8.29 14.75
C ASP A 99 -0.35 -6.89 14.21
N ARG A 100 0.14 -6.80 12.97
CA ARG A 100 0.36 -5.53 12.26
C ARG A 100 -0.91 -4.99 11.59
N ILE A 101 -2.02 -5.73 11.69
CA ILE A 101 -3.30 -5.39 11.07
C ILE A 101 -4.33 -5.12 12.16
N TYR A 102 -5.04 -4.00 12.04
CA TYR A 102 -6.02 -3.54 13.04
C TYR A 102 -7.28 -2.95 12.39
N ASN A 103 -8.29 -2.64 13.20
CA ASN A 103 -9.60 -2.13 12.74
C ASN A 103 -10.27 -3.03 11.67
N ILE A 104 -10.14 -4.34 11.82
CA ILE A 104 -10.67 -5.32 10.86
C ILE A 104 -12.20 -5.32 10.92
N LYS A 105 -12.84 -5.02 9.79
CA LYS A 105 -14.30 -4.97 9.62
C LYS A 105 -14.72 -5.79 8.42
N TYR A 106 -15.76 -6.61 8.58
CA TYR A 106 -16.31 -7.39 7.47
C TYR A 106 -17.18 -6.52 6.58
N VAL A 107 -17.08 -6.71 5.26
CA VAL A 107 -17.85 -6.00 4.24
C VAL A 107 -18.61 -7.03 3.40
N GLU A 108 -19.89 -7.20 3.71
CA GLU A 108 -20.77 -8.21 3.07
C GLU A 108 -20.77 -8.11 1.55
N LYS A 109 -20.86 -6.89 0.99
CA LYS A 109 -20.97 -6.65 -0.45
C LYS A 109 -19.85 -7.30 -1.28
N ILE A 110 -18.64 -7.36 -0.73
CA ILE A 110 -17.46 -7.93 -1.41
C ILE A 110 -16.99 -9.24 -0.75
N HIS A 111 -17.72 -9.74 0.25
CA HIS A 111 -17.37 -10.92 1.04
C HIS A 111 -15.91 -10.91 1.55
N ALA A 112 -15.42 -9.74 1.95
CA ALA A 112 -14.03 -9.52 2.36
C ALA A 112 -13.98 -8.68 3.63
N TYR A 113 -12.79 -8.49 4.19
CA TYR A 113 -12.59 -7.57 5.32
C TYR A 113 -11.82 -6.34 4.86
N LYS A 114 -12.16 -5.17 5.39
CA LYS A 114 -11.32 -3.97 5.33
C LYS A 114 -10.58 -3.82 6.65
N ALA A 115 -9.33 -3.37 6.59
CA ALA A 115 -8.48 -3.18 7.76
C ALA A 115 -7.43 -2.10 7.54
N ASN A 116 -6.75 -1.68 8.60
CA ASN A 116 -5.56 -0.84 8.54
C ASN A 116 -4.30 -1.70 8.71
N TRP A 117 -3.27 -1.46 7.90
CA TRP A 117 -1.97 -2.10 8.01
C TRP A 117 -0.89 -1.10 8.44
N ILE A 118 -0.26 -1.35 9.58
CA ILE A 118 0.66 -0.41 10.22
C ILE A 118 1.90 -0.13 9.36
N ASP A 119 2.50 -1.18 8.82
CA ASP A 119 3.83 -1.08 8.19
C ASP A 119 3.78 -0.42 6.81
N GLY A 120 2.72 -0.68 6.05
CA GLY A 120 2.68 -0.43 4.61
C GLY A 120 3.62 -1.37 3.84
N TYR A 121 3.64 -1.26 2.51
CA TYR A 121 4.37 -2.20 1.65
C TYR A 121 5.86 -1.90 1.52
N ILE A 122 6.62 -2.94 1.17
CA ILE A 122 8.05 -2.86 0.85
C ILE A 122 8.24 -1.98 -0.40
N ASN A 123 9.06 -0.94 -0.29
CA ASN A 123 9.32 0.00 -1.38
C ASN A 123 10.72 -0.12 -1.99
N GLN A 124 11.76 -0.23 -1.16
CA GLN A 124 13.15 -0.41 -1.63
C GLN A 124 14.07 -0.81 -0.48
N TRP A 125 15.22 -1.39 -0.80
CA TRP A 125 16.25 -1.68 0.20
C TRP A 125 17.03 -0.43 0.60
N ASP A 126 17.29 -0.25 1.90
CA ASP A 126 18.19 0.81 2.40
C ASP A 126 19.48 0.23 2.97
N ASN A 127 20.56 0.44 2.22
CA ASN A 127 21.93 0.02 2.58
C ASN A 127 22.45 0.64 3.87
N LYS A 128 21.90 1.76 4.34
CA LYS A 128 22.34 2.41 5.60
C LYS A 128 21.78 1.71 6.83
N SER A 129 20.50 1.36 6.78
CA SER A 129 19.80 0.67 7.87
C SER A 129 19.85 -0.85 7.76
N ASP A 130 20.31 -1.38 6.61
CA ASP A 130 20.32 -2.81 6.28
C ASP A 130 18.92 -3.43 6.41
N ASN A 131 17.91 -2.70 5.92
CA ASN A 131 16.51 -3.08 6.05
C ASN A 131 15.66 -2.49 4.89
N TRP A 132 14.46 -3.03 4.71
CA TRP A 132 13.49 -2.56 3.74
C TRP A 132 12.86 -1.23 4.18
N LYS A 133 12.88 -0.23 3.30
CA LYS A 133 12.04 0.95 3.42
C LYS A 133 10.61 0.58 3.12
N ARG A 134 9.71 1.02 4.00
CA ARG A 134 8.26 0.91 3.85
C ARG A 134 7.66 2.18 3.28
N LYS A 135 6.54 2.07 2.58
CA LYS A 135 5.72 3.19 2.08
C LYS A 135 4.25 2.95 2.39
N ASP A 136 3.47 4.03 2.48
CA ASP A 136 2.03 4.01 2.76
C ASP A 136 1.70 3.35 4.11
N LYS A 137 2.37 3.83 5.16
CA LYS A 137 2.11 3.39 6.54
C LYS A 137 0.65 3.65 6.92
N ASN A 138 0.08 2.78 7.76
CA ASN A 138 -1.33 2.82 8.16
C ASN A 138 -2.35 2.72 7.01
N MET A 139 -1.93 2.28 5.82
CA MET A 139 -2.83 2.18 4.67
C MET A 139 -4.03 1.28 4.93
N ILE A 140 -5.13 1.62 4.28
CA ILE A 140 -6.33 0.79 4.24
C ILE A 140 -6.08 -0.35 3.26
N ILE A 141 -6.30 -1.57 3.72
CA ILE A 141 -6.15 -2.80 2.95
C ILE A 141 -7.47 -3.58 2.94
N THR A 142 -7.60 -4.44 1.95
CA THR A 142 -8.61 -5.48 1.88
C THR A 142 -7.95 -6.82 2.26
N LEU A 143 -8.67 -7.66 2.98
CA LEU A 143 -8.30 -9.02 3.32
C LEU A 143 -9.31 -9.98 2.71
N ILE A 144 -8.85 -10.91 1.89
CA ILE A 144 -9.68 -11.97 1.33
C ILE A 144 -9.20 -13.32 1.86
N SER A 145 -10.11 -14.08 2.47
CA SER A 145 -9.82 -15.42 2.98
C SER A 145 -9.48 -16.38 1.85
N ILE A 146 -8.44 -17.19 2.06
CA ILE A 146 -8.03 -18.25 1.14
C ILE A 146 -8.52 -19.58 1.71
N ASN A 147 -9.41 -20.25 0.97
CA ASN A 147 -9.87 -21.59 1.31
C ASN A 147 -8.87 -22.62 0.80
N ASN A 148 -8.43 -23.55 1.65
CA ASN A 148 -7.46 -24.61 1.31
C ASN A 148 -6.19 -24.08 0.60
N PRO A 149 -5.38 -23.24 1.26
CA PRO A 149 -4.28 -22.54 0.62
C PRO A 149 -3.17 -23.52 0.23
N ASN A 150 -3.10 -23.82 -1.07
CA ASN A 150 -1.92 -24.34 -1.74
C ASN A 150 -1.51 -23.37 -2.86
N SER A 151 -0.28 -23.50 -3.36
CA SER A 151 0.30 -22.57 -4.34
C SER A 151 -0.54 -22.39 -5.61
N LEU A 152 -1.13 -23.47 -6.16
CA LEU A 152 -1.96 -23.41 -7.37
C LEU A 152 -3.26 -22.65 -7.13
N THR A 153 -3.97 -22.97 -6.04
CA THR A 153 -5.23 -22.28 -5.69
C THR A 153 -5.05 -20.79 -5.45
N ILE A 154 -3.92 -20.39 -4.85
CA ILE A 154 -3.59 -18.98 -4.63
C ILE A 154 -3.31 -18.28 -5.97
N LEU A 155 -2.55 -18.93 -6.86
CA LEU A 155 -2.20 -18.37 -8.16
C LEU A 155 -3.42 -18.18 -9.06
N ASP A 156 -4.32 -19.15 -9.11
CA ASP A 156 -5.56 -19.07 -9.88
C ASP A 156 -6.43 -17.90 -9.38
N PHE A 157 -6.62 -17.82 -8.06
CA PHE A 157 -7.35 -16.73 -7.43
C PHE A 157 -6.75 -15.35 -7.71
N ILE A 158 -5.41 -15.21 -7.63
CA ILE A 158 -4.72 -13.97 -7.98
C ILE A 158 -5.00 -13.58 -9.43
N ASN A 159 -4.91 -14.54 -10.34
CA ASN A 159 -5.11 -14.28 -11.77
C ASN A 159 -6.52 -13.80 -12.09
N GLU A 160 -7.52 -14.24 -11.32
CA GLU A 160 -8.91 -13.79 -11.45
C GLU A 160 -9.08 -12.31 -11.06
N ILE A 161 -8.41 -11.85 -10.00
CA ILE A 161 -8.68 -10.53 -9.41
C ILE A 161 -7.55 -9.50 -9.59
N LYS A 162 -6.43 -9.86 -10.24
CA LYS A 162 -5.25 -8.97 -10.41
C LYS A 162 -5.47 -7.67 -11.16
N MET A 163 -6.58 -7.57 -11.89
CA MET A 163 -6.96 -6.33 -12.57
C MET A 163 -7.60 -5.30 -11.63
N ASP A 164 -8.17 -5.77 -10.51
CA ASP A 164 -8.90 -4.96 -9.54
C ASP A 164 -8.07 -4.67 -8.28
N TYR A 165 -7.01 -5.45 -8.05
CA TYR A 165 -6.21 -5.36 -6.83
C TYR A 165 -4.71 -5.35 -7.10
N GLU A 166 -4.00 -4.68 -6.21
CA GLU A 166 -2.57 -4.85 -5.99
C GLU A 166 -2.36 -5.78 -4.80
N PHE A 167 -1.42 -6.72 -4.90
CA PHE A 167 -1.15 -7.72 -3.87
C PHE A 167 0.14 -7.39 -3.14
N TYR A 168 0.11 -7.46 -1.82
CA TYR A 168 1.30 -7.22 -1.00
C TYR A 168 1.78 -8.46 -0.28
N GLY A 169 0.88 -9.38 0.06
CA GLY A 169 1.30 -10.53 0.84
C GLY A 169 0.17 -11.41 1.34
N ILE A 170 0.53 -12.24 2.31
CA ILE A 170 -0.37 -13.17 2.98
C ILE A 170 -0.19 -13.02 4.49
N THR A 171 -1.29 -13.14 5.21
CA THR A 171 -1.32 -13.19 6.66
C THR A 171 -2.12 -14.40 7.14
N GLN A 172 -2.00 -14.76 8.42
CA GLN A 172 -2.84 -15.80 9.03
C GLN A 172 -3.44 -15.29 10.32
N ASN A 173 -4.76 -15.44 10.45
CA ASN A 173 -5.42 -15.20 11.71
C ASN A 173 -4.94 -16.23 12.76
N PRO A 174 -4.31 -15.81 13.86
CA PRO A 174 -3.72 -16.73 14.82
C PRO A 174 -4.77 -17.55 15.60
N ARG A 175 -6.03 -17.07 15.65
CA ARG A 175 -7.14 -17.75 16.33
C ARG A 175 -7.82 -18.77 15.43
N THR A 176 -8.23 -18.37 14.22
CA THR A 176 -8.98 -19.24 13.30
C THR A 176 -8.08 -20.10 12.42
N LYS A 177 -6.78 -19.76 12.33
CA LYS A 177 -5.78 -20.36 11.44
C LYS A 177 -6.07 -20.18 9.95
N HIS A 178 -7.07 -19.37 9.59
CA HIS A 178 -7.34 -19.02 8.21
C HIS A 178 -6.28 -18.07 7.67
N TYR A 179 -5.81 -18.38 6.47
CA TYR A 179 -4.92 -17.52 5.71
C TYR A 179 -5.75 -16.51 4.91
N MET A 180 -5.24 -15.29 4.81
CA MET A 180 -5.87 -14.21 4.07
C MET A 180 -4.82 -13.53 3.21
N MET A 181 -5.20 -13.21 1.98
CA MET A 181 -4.40 -12.33 1.13
C MET A 181 -4.55 -10.88 1.62
N VAL A 182 -3.44 -10.14 1.57
CA VAL A 182 -3.39 -8.71 1.85
C VAL A 182 -3.26 -7.97 0.52
N LEU A 183 -4.26 -7.15 0.21
CA LEU A 183 -4.40 -6.46 -1.06
C LEU A 183 -4.89 -5.03 -0.87
N ASN A 184 -4.71 -4.20 -1.90
CA ASN A 184 -5.26 -2.85 -1.97
C ASN A 184 -5.97 -2.65 -3.31
N ASP A 185 -7.03 -1.84 -3.28
CA ASP A 185 -7.83 -1.56 -4.46
C ASP A 185 -6.99 -0.86 -5.52
N LYS A 186 -7.18 -1.28 -6.77
CA LYS A 186 -6.42 -0.80 -7.92
C LYS A 186 -7.38 -0.15 -8.90
N CYS A 187 -7.08 1.09 -9.27
CA CYS A 187 -7.87 1.75 -10.29
C CYS A 187 -7.58 1.14 -11.67
N LYS A 188 -8.60 0.61 -12.35
CA LYS A 188 -8.48 0.05 -13.71
C LYS A 188 -7.85 1.01 -14.72
N LYS A 189 -8.21 2.29 -14.64
CA LYS A 189 -7.72 3.34 -15.56
C LYS A 189 -6.27 3.71 -15.29
N CYS A 190 -5.88 3.79 -14.02
CA CYS A 190 -4.56 4.27 -13.61
C CYS A 190 -3.56 3.13 -13.39
N ASN A 191 -4.03 1.90 -13.20
CA ASN A 191 -3.24 0.73 -12.83
C ASN A 191 -2.47 0.88 -11.50
N HIS A 192 -2.96 1.75 -10.60
CA HIS A 192 -2.46 1.95 -9.23
C HIS A 192 -3.57 2.56 -8.34
N ALA A 193 -3.35 2.64 -7.03
CA ALA A 193 -4.23 3.38 -6.13
C ALA A 193 -4.12 4.89 -6.43
N CYS A 194 -5.24 5.52 -6.78
CA CYS A 194 -5.32 6.92 -7.16
C CYS A 194 -6.36 7.65 -6.31
N TYR A 195 -6.57 8.95 -6.51
CA TYR A 195 -7.51 9.74 -5.69
C TYR A 195 -8.91 9.12 -5.60
N ALA A 196 -9.45 8.60 -6.70
CA ALA A 196 -10.75 7.93 -6.74
C ALA A 196 -10.82 6.74 -5.78
N ILE A 197 -9.73 5.97 -5.66
CA ILE A 197 -9.64 4.84 -4.72
C ILE A 197 -9.63 5.35 -3.27
N HIS A 198 -8.82 6.37 -2.97
CA HIS A 198 -8.76 6.95 -1.63
C HIS A 198 -10.09 7.57 -1.19
N PHE A 199 -10.84 8.17 -2.12
CA PHE A 199 -12.20 8.60 -1.86
C PHE A 199 -13.14 7.43 -1.58
N GLN A 200 -13.13 6.41 -2.45
CA GLN A 200 -13.98 5.22 -2.32
C GLN A 200 -13.77 4.49 -0.98
N GLN A 201 -12.53 4.45 -0.48
CA GLN A 201 -12.20 3.88 0.83
C GLN A 201 -12.90 4.60 1.99
N ASN A 202 -13.25 5.87 1.82
CA ASN A 202 -13.86 6.73 2.83
C ASN A 202 -15.38 6.93 2.68
N PHE A 203 -16.05 6.28 1.71
CA PHE A 203 -17.49 6.49 1.50
C PHE A 203 -18.36 6.09 2.70
N GLU A 204 -17.93 5.13 3.51
CA GLU A 204 -18.66 4.72 4.72
C GLU A 204 -18.42 5.68 5.91
N SER A 205 -17.52 6.65 5.78
CA SER A 205 -17.17 7.59 6.86
C SER A 205 -18.07 8.83 6.94
N TRP A 206 -18.90 9.05 5.92
CA TRP A 206 -19.79 10.21 5.85
C TRP A 206 -21.06 9.90 5.08
N THR A 207 -22.12 10.64 5.41
CA THR A 207 -23.37 10.67 4.64
C THR A 207 -24.04 12.02 4.87
N SER A 208 -24.72 12.52 3.85
CA SER A 208 -25.62 13.67 3.98
C SER A 208 -26.98 13.30 4.60
N GLY A 209 -27.29 12.01 4.70
CA GLY A 209 -28.63 11.51 4.99
C GLY A 209 -29.56 11.53 3.77
N ASN A 210 -29.06 11.86 2.58
CA ASN A 210 -29.79 11.83 1.32
C ASN A 210 -28.99 11.07 0.24
N ASP A 211 -29.50 9.93 -0.19
CA ASP A 211 -28.81 9.02 -1.12
C ASP A 211 -28.50 9.67 -2.48
N ASP A 212 -29.35 10.57 -2.98
CA ASP A 212 -29.14 11.24 -4.27
C ASP A 212 -27.98 12.24 -4.19
N ILE A 213 -27.89 13.00 -3.08
CA ILE A 213 -26.78 13.92 -2.82
C ILE A 213 -25.49 13.14 -2.61
N ASP A 214 -25.52 12.09 -1.81
CA ASP A 214 -24.37 11.23 -1.55
C ASP A 214 -23.83 10.64 -2.86
N LYS A 215 -24.72 10.09 -3.70
CA LYS A 215 -24.36 9.55 -5.01
C LYS A 215 -23.78 10.62 -5.94
N PHE A 216 -24.36 11.83 -5.96
CA PHE A 216 -23.83 12.92 -6.78
C PHE A 216 -22.40 13.29 -6.37
N ILE A 217 -22.15 13.48 -5.08
CA ILE A 217 -20.81 13.79 -4.54
C ILE A 217 -19.83 12.64 -4.83
N GLN A 218 -20.23 11.39 -4.53
CA GLN A 218 -19.41 10.20 -4.78
C GLN A 218 -19.04 10.05 -6.26
N ASN A 219 -19.94 10.38 -7.21
CA ASN A 219 -19.63 10.33 -8.63
C ASN A 219 -18.52 11.30 -9.04
N THR A 220 -18.50 12.52 -8.47
CA THR A 220 -17.39 13.47 -8.72
C THR A 220 -16.07 12.94 -8.16
N GLN A 221 -16.13 12.33 -6.97
CA GLN A 221 -14.97 11.72 -6.31
C GLN A 221 -14.41 10.51 -7.06
N LEU A 222 -15.27 9.64 -7.59
CA LEU A 222 -14.88 8.47 -8.40
C LEU A 222 -14.26 8.85 -9.74
N SER A 223 -14.57 10.04 -10.26
CA SER A 223 -14.01 10.56 -11.52
C SER A 223 -12.64 11.22 -11.33
N ALA A 224 -12.28 11.57 -10.10
CA ALA A 224 -11.05 12.26 -9.76
C ALA A 224 -9.90 11.28 -9.59
N HIS A 225 -9.07 11.11 -10.62
CA HIS A 225 -7.94 10.19 -10.58
C HIS A 225 -6.65 10.83 -10.06
N ASN A 226 -6.33 12.03 -10.54
CA ASN A 226 -5.04 12.71 -10.33
C ASN A 226 -5.19 14.20 -10.00
N SER A 227 -6.42 14.68 -9.82
CA SER A 227 -6.73 16.07 -9.55
C SER A 227 -7.95 16.14 -8.64
N THR A 228 -7.93 17.04 -7.67
CA THR A 228 -9.06 17.31 -6.76
C THR A 228 -9.89 18.51 -7.20
N LYS A 229 -9.55 19.17 -8.32
CA LYS A 229 -10.15 20.45 -8.74
C LYS A 229 -11.67 20.41 -8.87
N GLU A 230 -12.22 19.31 -9.39
CA GLU A 230 -13.65 19.15 -9.67
C GLU A 230 -14.35 18.27 -8.62
N VAL A 231 -13.64 17.92 -7.55
CA VAL A 231 -14.18 17.05 -6.51
C VAL A 231 -15.11 17.84 -5.60
N LEU A 232 -16.33 17.33 -5.44
CA LEU A 232 -17.21 17.76 -4.38
C LEU A 232 -16.92 16.97 -3.11
N GLU A 233 -17.10 17.61 -1.96
CA GLU A 233 -17.07 16.95 -0.66
C GLU A 233 -18.28 17.33 0.18
N TRP A 234 -18.72 16.39 1.00
CA TRP A 234 -19.73 16.67 2.00
C TRP A 234 -19.10 17.44 3.16
N ILE A 235 -19.61 18.65 3.44
CA ILE A 235 -19.14 19.51 4.53
C ILE A 235 -20.18 19.47 5.63
N TYR A 236 -19.82 18.90 6.78
CA TYR A 236 -20.69 18.95 7.95
C TYR A 236 -20.87 20.39 8.44
N TYR A 237 -22.10 20.71 8.85
CA TYR A 237 -22.48 22.08 9.22
C TYR A 237 -21.68 22.62 10.42
N ASP A 238 -21.23 21.74 11.32
CA ASP A 238 -20.38 22.09 12.48
C ASP A 238 -18.95 22.54 12.09
N LYS A 239 -18.53 22.30 10.84
CA LYS A 239 -17.28 22.82 10.27
C LYS A 239 -17.42 24.26 9.78
N LEU A 240 -18.62 24.82 9.83
CA LEU A 240 -18.94 26.18 9.43
C LEU A 240 -19.19 27.04 10.66
N CYS A 241 -18.53 28.18 10.75
CA CYS A 241 -18.71 29.12 11.86
C CYS A 241 -18.94 30.55 11.36
N ASN A 242 -19.39 31.43 12.26
CA ASN A 242 -19.70 32.84 11.97
C ASN A 242 -20.68 33.02 10.80
N ILE A 243 -21.68 32.15 10.71
CA ILE A 243 -22.67 32.14 9.63
C ILE A 243 -23.55 33.40 9.74
N LYS A 244 -23.57 34.22 8.69
CA LYS A 244 -24.36 35.46 8.59
C LYS A 244 -25.12 35.52 7.28
N TYR A 245 -26.41 35.83 7.33
CA TYR A 245 -27.21 36.06 6.13
C TYR A 245 -26.97 37.45 5.54
N ILE A 246 -26.84 37.53 4.21
CA ILE A 246 -26.66 38.78 3.46
C ILE A 246 -27.90 38.97 2.58
N GLU A 247 -28.90 39.68 3.13
CA GLU A 247 -30.21 39.89 2.49
C GLU A 247 -30.10 40.45 1.06
N LYS A 248 -29.19 41.40 0.84
CA LYS A 248 -29.03 42.09 -0.44
C LYS A 248 -28.78 41.15 -1.63
N ILE A 249 -28.10 40.02 -1.40
CA ILE A 249 -27.74 39.05 -2.43
C ILE A 249 -28.32 37.66 -2.17
N GLY A 250 -29.11 37.49 -1.10
CA GLY A 250 -29.83 36.25 -0.82
C GLY A 250 -28.94 35.04 -0.51
N VAL A 251 -27.77 35.25 0.10
CA VAL A 251 -26.82 34.18 0.46
C VAL A 251 -26.38 34.27 1.92
N TYR A 252 -25.83 33.18 2.45
CA TYR A 252 -25.13 33.19 3.73
C TYR A 252 -23.63 33.27 3.49
N LYS A 253 -22.92 33.95 4.39
CA LYS A 253 -21.46 33.99 4.45
C LYS A 253 -21.02 33.25 5.71
N ALA A 254 -20.01 32.41 5.59
CA ALA A 254 -19.49 31.60 6.70
C ALA A 254 -17.98 31.46 6.63
N ASN A 255 -17.35 31.09 7.74
CA ASN A 255 -15.97 30.63 7.77
C ASN A 255 -15.96 29.10 7.78
N TRP A 256 -15.16 28.50 6.90
CA TRP A 256 -14.97 27.05 6.85
C TRP A 256 -13.64 26.66 7.49
N ILE A 257 -13.72 25.88 8.57
CA ILE A 257 -12.57 25.59 9.42
C ILE A 257 -11.53 24.73 8.70
N ASP A 258 -11.99 23.67 8.03
CA ASP A 258 -11.11 22.63 7.51
C ASP A 258 -10.41 23.04 6.20
N GLY A 259 -11.03 23.91 5.40
CA GLY A 259 -10.57 24.26 4.05
C GLY A 259 -10.77 23.13 3.03
N TYR A 260 -10.48 23.39 1.76
CA TYR A 260 -10.76 22.48 0.66
C TYR A 260 -9.66 21.41 0.49
N ILE A 261 -10.06 20.24 -0.05
CA ILE A 261 -9.17 19.13 -0.39
C ILE A 261 -8.23 19.51 -1.55
N ASN A 262 -6.93 19.24 -1.39
CA ASN A 262 -5.91 19.57 -2.38
C ASN A 262 -5.13 18.36 -2.90
N ASP A 263 -4.65 17.49 -2.01
CA ASP A 263 -3.78 16.36 -2.38
C ASP A 263 -3.87 15.25 -1.31
N TRP A 264 -3.50 14.03 -1.67
CA TRP A 264 -3.45 12.91 -0.75
C TRP A 264 -2.11 12.83 -0.03
N ASP A 265 -2.17 12.69 1.30
CA ASP A 265 -0.99 12.42 2.13
C ASP A 265 -0.84 10.93 2.39
N ASN A 266 0.11 10.31 1.70
CA ASN A 266 0.46 8.90 1.85
C ASN A 266 1.02 8.53 3.24
N GLU A 267 1.61 9.49 3.98
CA GLU A 267 2.16 9.19 5.30
C GLU A 267 1.08 9.21 6.37
N ASN A 268 0.17 10.19 6.27
CA ASN A 268 -0.93 10.38 7.22
C ASN A 268 -2.22 9.65 6.82
N GLN A 269 -2.26 9.06 5.62
CA GLN A 269 -3.43 8.41 5.03
C GLN A 269 -4.67 9.32 5.09
N ASN A 270 -4.49 10.59 4.71
CA ASN A 270 -5.54 11.59 4.77
C ASN A 270 -5.36 12.69 3.71
N TRP A 271 -6.43 13.44 3.42
CA TRP A 271 -6.39 14.56 2.50
C TRP A 271 -5.69 15.78 3.11
N LYS A 272 -4.69 16.31 2.40
CA LYS A 272 -4.12 17.63 2.65
C LYS A 272 -5.16 18.69 2.31
N ARG A 273 -5.37 19.62 3.22
CA ARG A 273 -6.33 20.73 3.07
C ARG A 273 -5.64 22.08 2.98
N TYR A 274 -6.14 22.94 2.10
CA TYR A 274 -5.70 24.33 1.92
C TYR A 274 -6.86 25.30 2.16
N GLY A 275 -6.54 26.57 2.41
CA GLY A 275 -7.56 27.57 2.69
C GLY A 275 -8.30 27.33 4.01
N LYS A 276 -7.60 26.84 5.05
CA LYS A 276 -8.17 26.72 6.40
C LYS A 276 -8.71 28.08 6.86
N SER A 277 -9.88 28.07 7.50
CA SER A 277 -10.61 29.28 7.89
C SER A 277 -10.98 30.20 6.72
N ALA A 278 -11.12 29.66 5.50
CA ALA A 278 -11.58 30.41 4.34
C ALA A 278 -13.00 30.95 4.57
N ILE A 279 -13.22 32.15 4.06
CA ILE A 279 -14.55 32.75 4.00
C ILE A 279 -15.25 32.20 2.75
N ILE A 280 -16.41 31.59 2.95
CA ILE A 280 -17.21 30.98 1.89
C ILE A 280 -18.62 31.56 1.83
N VAL A 281 -19.29 31.29 0.72
CA VAL A 281 -20.69 31.65 0.46
C VAL A 281 -21.52 30.36 0.43
N LEU A 282 -22.65 30.35 1.13
CA LEU A 282 -23.62 29.26 1.13
C LEU A 282 -24.92 29.75 0.46
N LYS A 283 -25.43 28.98 -0.50
CA LYS A 283 -26.70 29.27 -1.18
C LYS A 283 -27.75 28.26 -0.72
N ASN A 284 -28.94 28.75 -0.37
CA ASN A 284 -30.04 27.88 0.04
C ASN A 284 -30.63 27.20 -1.20
N LEU A 285 -30.60 25.87 -1.20
CA LEU A 285 -31.15 25.04 -2.27
C LEU A 285 -32.67 24.85 -2.14
N SER A 286 -33.31 25.10 -0.99
CA SER A 286 -34.76 24.94 -0.81
C SER A 286 -35.64 25.92 -1.60
N ASN A 287 -35.05 26.87 -2.34
CA ASN A 287 -35.78 27.70 -3.29
C ASN A 287 -36.00 26.90 -4.59
N PRO A 288 -37.24 26.67 -5.07
CA PRO A 288 -37.50 25.93 -6.30
C PRO A 288 -36.74 26.48 -7.53
N LYS A 289 -36.39 27.77 -7.53
CA LYS A 289 -35.58 28.41 -8.58
C LYS A 289 -34.09 28.01 -8.56
N ASN A 290 -33.61 27.35 -7.51
CA ASN A 290 -32.22 26.93 -7.30
C ASN A 290 -32.02 25.41 -7.44
N ILE A 291 -33.08 24.62 -7.68
CA ILE A 291 -33.01 23.17 -7.95
C ILE A 291 -33.54 22.93 -9.37
N THR A 292 -32.85 23.47 -10.36
CA THR A 292 -32.98 23.01 -11.75
C THR A 292 -31.71 22.25 -12.11
N LEU A 293 -31.80 21.34 -13.10
CA LEU A 293 -30.63 20.72 -13.74
C LEU A 293 -29.59 21.78 -14.16
N ASP A 294 -30.02 23.02 -14.36
CA ASP A 294 -29.17 24.18 -14.64
C ASP A 294 -28.18 24.49 -13.51
N VAL A 295 -28.47 24.28 -12.22
CA VAL A 295 -27.48 24.49 -11.15
C VAL A 295 -26.43 23.38 -11.11
N ILE A 296 -26.82 22.16 -11.46
CA ILE A 296 -25.90 21.03 -11.63
C ILE A 296 -24.99 21.27 -12.86
N ASN A 297 -25.55 21.85 -13.93
CA ASN A 297 -24.80 22.20 -15.15
C ASN A 297 -23.96 23.49 -15.00
N GLU A 298 -24.39 24.47 -14.20
CA GLU A 298 -23.63 25.70 -13.90
C GLU A 298 -22.34 25.38 -13.13
N VAL A 299 -22.38 24.39 -12.22
CA VAL A 299 -21.16 23.92 -11.54
C VAL A 299 -20.21 23.29 -12.56
N SER A 300 -20.68 22.57 -13.58
CA SER A 300 -19.81 22.09 -14.67
C SER A 300 -19.32 23.20 -15.61
N PHE A 301 -20.08 24.28 -15.81
CA PHE A 301 -19.73 25.37 -16.74
C PHE A 301 -18.80 26.44 -16.14
N ILE A 302 -18.85 26.69 -14.83
CA ILE A 302 -17.89 27.56 -14.13
C ILE A 302 -16.47 26.96 -14.16
N ASN A 303 -16.36 25.66 -14.42
CA ASN A 303 -15.10 24.91 -14.40
C ASN A 303 -14.37 24.83 -15.76
N GLU A 304 -14.87 25.51 -16.81
CA GLU A 304 -14.21 25.64 -18.12
C GLU A 304 -13.55 27.02 -18.37
N ILE A 305 -13.42 27.88 -17.35
CA ILE A 305 -12.69 29.17 -17.41
C ILE A 305 -11.46 29.11 -16.49
#